data_AF-A0A455SQT8-F1
#
_entry.id   AF-A0A455SQT8-F1
#
_cell.length_a   1.000
_cell.length_b   1.000
_cell.length_c   1.000
_cell.angle_alpha   90.00
_cell.angle_beta   90.00
_cell.angle_gamma   90.00
#
_symmetry.space_group_name_H-M   'P 1'
#
loop_
_entity.id
_entity.type
_entity.pdbx_description
1 polymer ?
#
loop_
_entity_poly.entity_id
_entity_poly.type
_entity_poly.pdbx_seq_one_letter_code
_entity_poly.pdbx_strand_id
1 'polypeptide(L)'
;MQPGSVRVKSGITHIARRYGMIFGLIRGLFCFLFGMLNNIVRVHSPALVFPLDILQDCFSFALFFLAGWLASSRTARPGTGCIAGVWAGCVSQVIIFVTGALYLLVAQYAYPLPEGSDTMGEIWSPFLLHMVQHAALWVVLGVGLGLFGGLLSSYLERSRTATESEQ
;
A
#
# COMPACT_ATOMS: atom_id res chain seq x y z
N MET A 1 -37.35 12.57 -1.78
CA MET A 1 -35.95 12.12 -2.06
C MET A 1 -35.04 13.32 -1.95
N GLN A 2 -34.17 13.38 -0.94
CA GLN A 2 -33.32 14.55 -0.69
C GLN A 2 -32.04 14.50 -1.56
N PRO A 3 -31.86 15.42 -2.53
CA PRO A 3 -30.67 15.46 -3.40
C PRO A 3 -29.37 15.85 -2.67
N GLY A 4 -29.44 16.24 -1.38
CA GLY A 4 -28.26 16.59 -0.57
C GLY A 4 -27.38 15.42 -0.14
N SER A 5 -27.95 14.22 0.00
CA SER A 5 -27.20 13.04 0.49
C SER A 5 -26.13 12.53 -0.48
N VAL A 6 -26.31 12.72 -1.79
CA VAL A 6 -25.42 12.17 -2.82
C VAL A 6 -24.13 13.00 -2.94
N ARG A 7 -24.24 14.33 -2.79
CA ARG A 7 -23.11 15.26 -2.94
C ARG A 7 -22.12 15.18 -1.77
N VAL A 8 -22.60 14.88 -0.56
CA VAL A 8 -21.73 14.69 0.63
C VAL A 8 -20.99 13.35 0.56
N LYS A 9 -21.63 12.28 0.06
CA LYS A 9 -20.97 10.97 -0.09
C LYS A 9 -19.86 11.00 -1.14
N SER A 10 -20.02 11.74 -2.26
CA SER A 10 -18.97 11.80 -3.29
C SER A 10 -17.70 12.51 -2.82
N GLY A 11 -17.81 13.57 -2.02
CA GLY A 11 -16.66 14.31 -1.50
C GLY A 11 -15.79 13.47 -0.55
N ILE A 12 -16.43 12.66 0.28
CA ILE A 12 -15.79 11.75 1.24
C ILE A 12 -14.96 10.68 0.51
N THR A 13 -15.54 10.04 -0.50
CA THR A 13 -14.84 9.05 -1.32
C THR A 13 -13.70 9.67 -2.11
N HIS A 14 -13.86 10.89 -2.61
CA HIS A 14 -12.81 11.61 -3.33
C HIS A 14 -11.58 11.89 -2.45
N ILE A 15 -11.79 12.29 -1.18
CA ILE A 15 -10.70 12.54 -0.23
C ILE A 15 -9.95 11.25 0.09
N ALA A 16 -10.66 10.18 0.45
CA ALA A 16 -10.03 8.89 0.72
C ALA A 16 -9.27 8.34 -0.49
N ARG A 17 -9.84 8.47 -1.70
CA ARG A 17 -9.16 8.07 -2.93
C ARG A 17 -7.89 8.90 -3.17
N ARG A 18 -7.93 10.22 -2.96
CA ARG A 18 -6.75 11.08 -3.15
C ARG A 18 -5.60 10.69 -2.23
N TYR A 19 -5.86 10.55 -0.93
CA TYR A 19 -4.82 10.15 0.03
C TYR A 19 -4.35 8.72 -0.22
N GLY A 20 -5.27 7.79 -0.48
CA GLY A 20 -4.93 6.41 -0.84
C GLY A 20 -4.05 6.33 -2.09
N MET A 21 -4.36 7.07 -3.14
CA MET A 21 -3.53 7.13 -4.35
C MET A 21 -2.13 7.70 -4.06
N ILE A 22 -2.02 8.82 -3.35
CA ILE A 22 -0.72 9.45 -3.05
C ILE A 22 0.17 8.51 -2.24
N PHE A 23 -0.35 7.97 -1.13
CA PHE A 23 0.43 7.08 -0.27
C PHE A 23 0.70 5.71 -0.92
N GLY A 24 -0.22 5.21 -1.75
CA GLY A 24 -0.01 4.02 -2.56
C GLY A 24 1.10 4.21 -3.59
N LEU A 25 1.16 5.36 -4.27
CA LEU A 25 2.24 5.69 -5.21
C LEU A 25 3.59 5.77 -4.50
N ILE A 26 3.66 6.48 -3.36
CA ILE A 26 4.89 6.60 -2.56
C ILE A 26 5.36 5.23 -2.10
N ARG A 27 4.46 4.39 -1.56
CA ARG A 27 4.79 3.03 -1.14
C ARG A 27 5.30 2.20 -2.31
N GLY A 28 4.59 2.19 -3.43
CA GLY A 28 4.96 1.38 -4.60
C GLY A 28 6.33 1.77 -5.17
N LEU A 29 6.62 3.08 -5.27
CA LEU A 29 7.93 3.57 -5.69
C LEU A 29 9.02 3.21 -4.68
N PHE A 30 8.74 3.37 -3.39
CA PHE A 30 9.68 3.00 -2.34
C PHE A 30 10.00 1.51 -2.37
N CYS A 31 9.00 0.62 -2.44
CA CYS A 31 9.19 -0.83 -2.56
C CYS A 31 10.00 -1.21 -3.81
N PHE A 32 9.79 -0.52 -4.93
CA PHE A 32 10.60 -0.73 -6.13
C PHE A 32 12.08 -0.39 -5.91
N LEU A 33 12.37 0.80 -5.38
CA LEU A 33 13.74 1.24 -5.10
C LEU A 33 14.42 0.35 -4.05
N PHE A 34 13.70 0.00 -2.98
CA PHE A 34 14.19 -0.91 -1.95
C PHE A 34 14.41 -2.32 -2.51
N GLY A 35 13.54 -2.82 -3.39
CA GLY A 35 13.71 -4.11 -4.05
C GLY A 35 14.97 -4.15 -4.91
N MET A 36 15.28 -3.08 -5.64
CA MET A 36 16.55 -2.97 -6.38
C MET A 36 17.75 -2.98 -5.43
N LEU A 37 17.70 -2.20 -4.35
CA LEU A 37 18.76 -2.16 -3.35
C LEU A 37 18.95 -3.52 -2.68
N ASN A 38 17.86 -4.19 -2.32
CA ASN A 38 17.87 -5.49 -1.64
C ASN A 38 18.48 -6.56 -2.55
N ASN A 39 18.22 -6.54 -3.85
CA ASN A 39 18.91 -7.44 -4.80
C ASN A 39 20.43 -7.25 -4.78
N ILE A 40 20.92 -6.01 -4.74
CA ILE A 40 22.36 -5.72 -4.65
C ILE A 40 22.92 -6.20 -3.30
N VAL A 41 22.23 -5.91 -2.20
CA VAL A 41 22.62 -6.28 -0.84
C VAL A 41 22.61 -7.80 -0.66
N ARG A 42 21.66 -8.51 -1.25
CA ARG A 42 21.59 -9.97 -1.18
C ARG A 42 22.84 -10.64 -1.77
N VAL A 43 23.43 -10.04 -2.80
CA VAL A 43 24.67 -10.53 -3.42
C VAL A 43 25.91 -10.20 -2.57
N HIS A 44 25.99 -8.98 -2.01
CA HIS A 44 27.22 -8.48 -1.39
C HIS A 44 27.26 -8.61 0.15
N SER A 45 26.10 -8.66 0.80
CA SER A 45 25.95 -8.60 2.26
C SER A 45 24.61 -9.22 2.69
N PRO A 46 24.42 -10.55 2.52
CA PRO A 46 23.15 -11.22 2.76
C PRO A 46 22.62 -11.07 4.20
N ALA A 47 23.50 -10.84 5.18
CA ALA A 47 23.12 -10.58 6.57
C ALA A 47 22.26 -9.31 6.75
N LEU A 48 22.34 -8.35 5.82
CA LEU A 48 21.56 -7.10 5.87
C LEU A 48 20.19 -7.20 5.19
N VAL A 49 19.89 -8.29 4.47
CA VAL A 49 18.61 -8.48 3.77
C VAL A 49 17.44 -8.44 4.76
N PHE A 50 17.51 -9.23 5.83
CA PHE A 50 16.43 -9.33 6.81
C PHE A 50 16.13 -8.00 7.53
N PRO A 51 17.14 -7.26 8.06
CA PRO A 51 16.91 -5.93 8.60
C PRO A 51 16.29 -4.93 7.60
N LEU A 52 16.67 -5.00 6.32
CA LEU A 52 16.13 -4.12 5.28
C LEU A 52 14.67 -4.45 4.96
N ASP A 53 14.30 -5.74 4.94
CA ASP A 53 12.92 -6.19 4.77
C ASP A 53 12.02 -5.65 5.90
N ILE A 54 12.48 -5.77 7.16
CA ILE A 54 11.75 -5.22 8.31
C ILE A 54 11.58 -3.70 8.18
N LEU A 55 12.63 -2.99 7.78
CA LEU A 55 12.56 -1.54 7.60
C LEU A 55 11.53 -1.16 6.53
N GLN A 56 11.49 -1.92 5.42
CA GLN A 56 10.53 -1.72 4.35
C GLN A 56 9.08 -1.97 4.82
N ASP A 57 8.86 -2.99 5.64
CA ASP A 57 7.54 -3.30 6.20
C ASP A 57 7.09 -2.22 7.19
N CYS A 58 7.96 -1.78 8.10
CA CYS A 58 7.71 -0.68 9.01
C CYS A 58 7.34 0.61 8.29
N PHE A 59 8.07 0.95 7.22
CA PHE A 59 7.76 2.11 6.40
C PHE A 59 6.40 1.97 5.69
N SER A 60 6.10 0.78 5.16
CA SER A 60 4.80 0.49 4.55
C SER A 60 3.66 0.66 5.57
N PHE A 61 3.83 0.16 6.80
CA PHE A 61 2.84 0.33 7.85
C PHE A 61 2.59 1.79 8.19
N ALA A 62 3.66 2.58 8.31
CA ALA A 62 3.56 4.02 8.54
C ALA A 62 2.76 4.72 7.44
N LEU A 63 3.00 4.38 6.16
CA LEU A 63 2.26 4.98 5.04
C LEU A 63 0.77 4.60 5.04
N PHE A 64 0.43 3.34 5.29
CA PHE A 64 -0.98 2.92 5.38
C PHE A 64 -1.71 3.61 6.53
N PHE A 65 -1.06 3.68 7.69
CA PHE A 65 -1.58 4.39 8.85
C PHE A 65 -1.78 5.87 8.56
N LEU A 66 -0.78 6.54 7.96
CA LEU A 66 -0.83 7.97 7.66
C LEU A 66 -1.89 8.30 6.60
N ALA A 67 -2.07 7.43 5.61
CA ALA A 67 -3.16 7.52 4.65
C ALA A 67 -4.53 7.48 5.33
N GLY A 68 -4.69 6.53 6.27
CA GLY A 68 -5.91 6.39 7.06
C GLY A 68 -6.20 7.58 7.96
N TRP A 69 -5.18 8.01 8.70
CA TRP A 69 -5.24 9.15 9.60
C TRP A 69 -5.62 10.44 8.88
N LEU A 70 -4.90 10.77 7.80
CA LEU A 70 -5.13 12.03 7.07
C LEU A 70 -6.46 12.04 6.33
N ALA A 71 -6.94 10.88 5.84
CA ALA A 71 -8.26 10.82 5.24
C ALA A 71 -9.38 11.00 6.29
N SER A 72 -9.22 10.39 7.47
CA SER A 72 -10.19 10.50 8.57
C SER A 72 -10.22 11.91 9.18
N SER A 73 -9.07 12.53 9.43
CA SER A 73 -9.00 13.89 10.00
C SER A 73 -9.65 14.96 9.11
N ARG A 74 -9.72 14.71 7.80
CA ARG A 74 -10.39 15.62 6.85
C ARG A 74 -11.89 15.40 6.70
N THR A 75 -12.39 14.27 7.17
CA THR A 75 -13.79 13.87 6.97
C THR A 75 -14.53 13.56 8.27
N ALA A 76 -13.84 13.61 9.42
CA ALA A 76 -14.31 13.21 10.75
C ALA A 76 -14.96 11.82 10.77
N ARG A 77 -14.50 10.92 9.89
CA ARG A 77 -15.08 9.59 9.70
C ARG A 77 -13.98 8.52 9.67
N PRO A 78 -14.02 7.52 10.55
CA PRO A 78 -13.01 6.45 10.54
C PRO A 78 -13.12 5.55 9.30
N GLY A 79 -14.33 5.38 8.75
CA GLY A 79 -14.56 4.57 7.55
C GLY A 79 -13.82 5.08 6.30
N THR A 80 -13.53 6.38 6.22
CA THR A 80 -12.71 6.95 5.14
C THR A 80 -11.25 6.54 5.24
N GLY A 81 -10.76 6.28 6.45
CA GLY A 81 -9.41 5.75 6.65
C GLY A 81 -9.25 4.33 6.07
N CYS A 82 -10.26 3.48 6.26
CA CYS A 82 -10.32 2.14 5.64
C CYS A 82 -10.26 2.24 4.10
N ILE A 83 -11.11 3.08 3.50
CA ILE A 83 -11.15 3.26 2.04
C ILE A 83 -9.81 3.79 1.52
N ALA A 84 -9.18 4.72 2.22
CA ALA A 84 -7.85 5.23 1.86
C ALA A 84 -6.79 4.12 1.90
N GLY A 85 -6.85 3.26 2.93
CA GLY A 85 -6.00 2.08 3.07
C GLY A 85 -6.15 1.08 1.92
N VAL A 86 -7.38 0.77 1.51
CA VAL A 86 -7.66 -0.07 0.32
C VAL A 86 -7.01 0.52 -0.92
N TRP A 87 -7.24 1.81 -1.19
CA TRP A 87 -6.69 2.47 -2.37
C TRP A 87 -5.17 2.50 -2.36
N ALA A 88 -4.55 2.76 -1.21
CA ALA A 88 -3.09 2.68 -1.06
C ALA A 88 -2.57 1.27 -1.35
N GLY A 89 -3.28 0.24 -0.88
CA GLY A 89 -2.92 -1.16 -1.10
C GLY A 89 -2.98 -1.49 -2.58
N CYS A 90 -4.12 -1.22 -3.22
CA CYS A 90 -4.33 -1.48 -4.64
C CYS A 90 -3.31 -0.75 -5.52
N VAL A 91 -3.12 0.57 -5.34
CA VAL A 91 -2.23 1.38 -6.18
C VAL A 91 -0.78 0.93 -6.04
N SER A 92 -0.32 0.68 -4.82
CA SER A 92 1.05 0.21 -4.60
C SER A 92 1.30 -1.17 -5.21
N GLN A 93 0.33 -2.08 -5.15
CA GLN A 93 0.45 -3.42 -5.74
C GLN A 93 0.43 -3.39 -7.26
N VAL A 94 -0.34 -2.49 -7.88
CA VAL A 94 -0.25 -2.28 -9.34
C VAL A 94 1.15 -1.85 -9.74
N ILE A 95 1.79 -0.93 -8.99
CA ILE A 95 3.17 -0.51 -9.28
C ILE A 95 4.14 -1.68 -9.13
N ILE A 96 4.08 -2.41 -8.02
CA ILE A 96 4.96 -3.56 -7.74
C ILE A 96 4.78 -4.66 -8.79
N PHE A 97 3.54 -4.92 -9.21
CA PHE A 97 3.24 -5.88 -10.26
C PHE A 97 3.88 -5.47 -11.59
N VAL A 98 3.66 -4.23 -12.03
CA VAL A 98 4.20 -3.72 -13.30
C VAL A 98 5.72 -3.73 -13.28
N THR A 99 6.35 -3.25 -12.21
CA THR A 99 7.81 -3.22 -12.12
C THR A 99 8.42 -4.61 -12.01
N GLY A 100 7.78 -5.53 -11.27
CA GLY A 100 8.19 -6.94 -11.19
C GLY A 100 8.07 -7.67 -12.52
N ALA A 101 6.97 -7.45 -13.25
CA ALA A 101 6.77 -8.03 -14.58
C ALA A 101 7.80 -7.50 -15.59
N LEU A 102 8.08 -6.19 -15.57
CA LEU A 102 9.13 -5.59 -16.39
C LEU A 102 10.51 -6.15 -16.06
N TYR A 103 10.83 -6.32 -14.77
CA TYR A 103 12.09 -6.93 -14.34
C TYR A 103 12.22 -8.37 -14.86
N LEU A 104 11.17 -9.18 -14.75
CA LEU A 104 11.17 -10.54 -15.28
C LEU A 104 11.32 -10.59 -16.80
N LEU A 105 10.65 -9.70 -17.53
CA LEU A 105 10.79 -9.61 -18.99
C LEU A 105 12.24 -9.29 -19.39
N VAL A 106 12.87 -8.35 -18.70
CA VAL A 106 14.28 -8.00 -18.94
C VAL A 106 15.21 -9.17 -18.58
N ALA A 107 14.96 -9.83 -17.45
CA ALA A 107 15.75 -10.99 -17.01
C ALA A 107 15.65 -12.15 -18.01
N GLN A 108 14.46 -12.43 -18.52
CA GLN A 108 14.23 -13.48 -19.53
C GLN A 108 14.93 -13.17 -20.85
N TYR A 109 15.00 -11.89 -21.25
CA TYR A 109 15.74 -11.48 -22.43
C TYR A 109 17.26 -11.59 -22.24
N ALA A 110 17.77 -11.27 -21.04
CA ALA A 110 19.19 -11.35 -20.72
C ALA A 110 19.69 -12.79 -20.50
N TYR A 111 18.83 -13.66 -19.97
CA TYR A 111 19.13 -15.06 -19.64
C TYR A 111 18.03 -15.96 -20.22
N PRO A 112 18.08 -16.26 -21.53
CA PRO A 112 17.06 -17.07 -22.17
C PRO A 112 17.05 -18.49 -21.58
N LEU A 113 15.86 -19.01 -21.34
CA LEU A 113 15.67 -20.37 -20.87
C LEU A 113 16.08 -21.38 -21.98
N PRO A 114 16.47 -22.62 -21.59
CA PRO A 114 16.76 -23.68 -22.54
C PRO A 114 15.57 -23.98 -23.48
N GLU A 115 15.84 -24.31 -24.73
CA GLU A 115 14.80 -24.71 -25.69
C GLU A 115 13.96 -25.87 -25.12
N GLY A 116 12.64 -25.69 -25.09
CA GLY A 116 11.69 -26.67 -24.55
C GLY A 116 11.18 -26.38 -23.12
N SER A 117 11.69 -25.36 -22.44
CA SER A 117 11.15 -24.91 -21.14
C SER A 117 9.77 -24.28 -21.30
N ASP A 118 8.82 -24.64 -20.44
CA ASP A 118 7.53 -23.94 -20.35
C ASP A 118 7.69 -22.67 -19.51
N THR A 119 8.01 -21.55 -20.18
CA THR A 119 8.18 -20.23 -19.55
C THR A 119 6.96 -19.84 -18.70
N MET A 120 5.75 -20.22 -19.12
CA MET A 120 4.53 -19.90 -18.38
C MET A 120 4.45 -20.70 -17.09
N GLY A 121 4.73 -22.00 -17.14
CA GLY A 121 4.78 -22.87 -15.97
C GLY A 121 5.88 -22.47 -14.97
N GLU A 122 7.09 -22.23 -15.45
CA GLU A 122 8.29 -22.15 -14.59
C GLU A 122 8.54 -20.77 -13.99
N ILE A 123 8.21 -19.69 -14.71
CA ILE A 123 8.52 -18.31 -14.26
C ILE A 123 7.24 -17.54 -13.94
N TRP A 124 6.29 -17.51 -14.88
CA TRP A 124 5.12 -16.63 -14.75
C TRP A 124 4.11 -17.15 -13.73
N SER A 125 3.83 -18.46 -13.69
CA SER A 125 2.87 -19.01 -12.74
C SER A 125 3.23 -18.78 -11.26
N PRO A 126 4.47 -19.05 -10.78
CA PRO A 126 4.82 -18.75 -9.39
C PRO A 126 4.87 -17.25 -9.12
N PHE A 127 5.31 -16.43 -10.10
CA PHE A 127 5.29 -14.98 -9.97
C PHE A 127 3.87 -14.43 -9.77
N LEU A 128 2.92 -14.85 -10.61
CA LEU A 128 1.52 -14.42 -10.53
C LEU A 128 0.90 -14.85 -9.21
N LEU A 129 1.11 -16.10 -8.78
CA LEU A 129 0.60 -16.59 -7.51
C LEU A 129 1.16 -15.79 -6.33
N HIS A 130 2.47 -15.55 -6.33
CA HIS A 130 3.13 -14.75 -5.31
C HIS A 130 2.58 -13.31 -5.28
N MET A 131 2.41 -12.68 -6.45
CA MET A 131 1.87 -11.33 -6.56
C MET A 131 0.42 -11.23 -6.06
N VAL A 132 -0.43 -12.22 -6.34
CA VAL A 132 -1.81 -12.25 -5.86
C VAL A 132 -1.86 -12.40 -4.33
N GLN A 133 -1.10 -13.33 -3.77
CA GLN A 133 -1.02 -13.53 -2.31
C GLN A 133 -0.50 -12.28 -1.60
N HIS A 134 0.57 -11.70 -2.14
CA HIS A 134 1.17 -10.48 -1.63
C HIS A 134 0.18 -9.31 -1.73
N ALA A 135 -0.53 -9.17 -2.85
CA ALA A 135 -1.54 -8.13 -3.02
C ALA A 135 -2.68 -8.26 -2.01
N ALA A 136 -3.20 -9.47 -1.81
CA ALA A 136 -4.25 -9.74 -0.83
C ALA A 136 -3.81 -9.35 0.59
N LEU A 137 -2.61 -9.78 1.00
CA LEU A 137 -2.06 -9.47 2.32
C LEU A 137 -1.95 -7.96 2.55
N TRP A 138 -1.36 -7.23 1.62
CA TRP A 138 -1.14 -5.79 1.77
C TRP A 138 -2.41 -4.96 1.66
N VAL A 139 -3.42 -5.41 0.90
CA VAL A 139 -4.74 -4.79 0.91
C VAL A 139 -5.41 -4.98 2.27
N VAL A 140 -5.36 -6.18 2.85
CA VAL A 140 -5.91 -6.46 4.19
C VAL A 140 -5.20 -5.63 5.26
N LEU A 141 -3.86 -5.58 5.22
CA LEU A 141 -3.08 -4.75 6.14
C LEU A 141 -3.36 -3.26 5.94
N GLY A 142 -3.50 -2.81 4.69
CA GLY A 142 -3.87 -1.43 4.36
C GLY A 142 -5.25 -1.06 4.92
N VAL A 143 -6.23 -1.95 4.82
CA VAL A 143 -7.56 -1.81 5.46
C VAL A 143 -7.43 -1.66 6.96
N GLY A 144 -6.73 -2.59 7.62
CA GLY A 144 -6.60 -2.62 9.07
C GLY A 144 -5.89 -1.40 9.62
N LEU A 145 -4.72 -1.05 9.07
CA LEU A 145 -3.93 0.11 9.49
C LEU A 145 -4.60 1.43 9.12
N GLY A 146 -5.26 1.48 7.95
CA GLY A 146 -6.04 2.65 7.54
C GLY A 146 -7.22 2.92 8.46
N LEU A 147 -7.93 1.86 8.88
CA LEU A 147 -9.00 1.94 9.87
C LEU A 147 -8.46 2.37 11.24
N PHE A 148 -7.35 1.78 11.68
CA PHE A 148 -6.71 2.11 12.96
C PHE A 148 -6.29 3.59 13.03
N GLY A 149 -5.61 4.10 12.00
CA GLY A 149 -5.27 5.52 11.88
C GLY A 149 -6.53 6.40 11.84
N GLY A 150 -7.58 5.92 11.20
CA GLY A 150 -8.86 6.63 11.16
C GLY A 150 -9.55 6.75 12.52
N LEU A 151 -9.57 5.67 13.29
CA LEU A 151 -10.13 5.63 14.65
C LEU A 151 -9.34 6.52 15.61
N LEU A 152 -8.01 6.48 15.55
CA LEU A 152 -7.16 7.27 16.41
C LEU A 152 -7.31 8.77 16.16
N SER A 153 -7.42 9.19 14.89
CA SER A 153 -7.75 10.57 14.54
C SER A 153 -9.09 11.01 15.15
N SER A 154 -10.13 10.19 15.03
CA SER A 154 -11.46 10.52 15.59
C SER A 154 -11.51 10.49 17.13
N TYR A 155 -10.60 9.75 17.78
CA TYR A 155 -10.46 9.75 19.24
C TYR A 155 -9.84 11.07 19.72
N LEU A 156 -8.73 11.48 19.10
CA LEU A 156 -8.01 12.70 19.47
C LEU A 156 -8.82 13.97 19.25
N GLU A 157 -9.64 13.99 18.19
CA GLU A 157 -10.52 15.12 17.89
C GLU A 157 -11.62 15.26 18.96
N ARG A 158 -12.19 14.14 19.42
CA ARG A 158 -13.16 14.12 20.52
C ARG A 158 -12.57 14.55 21.86
N SER A 159 -11.36 14.09 22.18
CA SER A 159 -10.70 14.51 23.43
C SER A 159 -10.42 16.01 23.44
N ARG A 160 -10.05 16.58 22.28
CA ARG A 160 -9.80 18.03 22.17
C ARG A 160 -11.07 18.85 22.40
N THR A 161 -12.18 18.45 21.79
CA THR A 161 -13.46 19.18 21.96
C THR A 161 -13.98 19.11 23.40
N ALA A 162 -13.72 18.02 24.12
CA ALA A 162 -14.11 17.91 25.52
C ALA A 162 -13.36 18.92 26.39
N THR A 163 -12.04 19.08 26.18
CA THR A 163 -11.22 20.05 26.91
C THR A 163 -11.61 21.50 26.61
N GLU A 164 -11.98 21.81 25.38
CA GLU A 164 -12.42 23.17 24.99
C GLU A 164 -13.80 23.53 25.59
N SER A 165 -14.63 22.55 25.97
CA SER A 165 -15.95 22.81 26.59
C SER A 165 -15.90 23.03 28.11
N GLU A 166 -14.77 22.75 28.75
CA GLU A 166 -14.54 22.95 30.19
C GLU A 166 -13.92 24.32 30.51
N GLN A 167 -13.57 25.11 29.49
CA GLN A 167 -13.03 26.47 29.60
C GLN A 167 -14.10 27.53 29.33
#